data_AF-A0A0D7A259-F1
#
_entry.id   AF-A0A0D7A259-F1
#
_cell.length_a   1.000
_cell.length_b   1.000
_cell.length_c   1.000
_cell.angle_alpha   90.00
_cell.angle_beta   90.00
_cell.angle_gamma   90.00
#
_symmetry.space_group_name_H-M   'P 1'
#
loop_
_entity.id
_entity.type
_entity.pdbx_description
1 polymer ?
#
loop_
_entity_poly.entity_id
_entity_poly.type
_entity_poly.pdbx_seq_one_letter_code
_entity_poly.pdbx_strand_id
1 'polypeptide(L)'
;YSLTFLLLASEMVTFCVLVAPLPHTLRKKMLHFLSESKYVAKIAYALKISFIFVAILFVDALQRMFRVQAEFDLAKASGTAGEPRTESSLAARRFYAQRNTYLTGFCLFLSLVLTRTFYMMSELIHVQDEYAKLSKNADNQQSVAELKKQVEKKDRDLQALKEQSASQAKEYDRLSTEYNRATGADKSDKKQD
;
A
#
# COMPACT_ATOMS: atom_id res chain seq x y z
N TYR A 1 8.39 -1.73 -34.97
CA TYR A 1 8.90 -0.52 -34.31
C TYR A 1 7.79 0.43 -33.83
N SER A 2 6.70 0.65 -34.57
CA SER A 2 5.57 1.45 -34.04
C SER A 2 4.90 0.81 -32.81
N LEU A 3 4.78 -0.52 -32.78
CA LEU A 3 4.27 -1.25 -31.61
C LEU A 3 5.19 -1.10 -30.39
N THR A 4 6.50 -1.26 -30.56
CA THR A 4 7.49 -1.08 -29.48
C THR A 4 7.52 0.37 -28.98
N PHE A 5 7.30 1.33 -29.87
CA PHE A 5 7.16 2.74 -29.49
C PHE A 5 5.90 2.99 -28.64
N LEU A 6 4.75 2.47 -29.06
CA LEU A 6 3.51 2.57 -28.28
C LEU A 6 3.65 1.90 -26.91
N LEU A 7 4.31 0.74 -26.87
CA LEU A 7 4.59 0.04 -25.62
C LEU A 7 5.45 0.91 -24.71
N LEU A 8 6.59 1.41 -25.20
CA LEU A 8 7.47 2.31 -24.44
C LEU A 8 6.72 3.56 -23.94
N ALA A 9 5.90 4.19 -24.78
CA ALA A 9 5.11 5.35 -24.37
C ALA A 9 4.13 5.00 -23.25
N SER A 10 3.45 3.85 -23.34
CA SER A 10 2.56 3.38 -22.28
C SER A 10 3.30 3.05 -20.98
N GLU A 11 4.51 2.49 -21.08
CA GLU A 11 5.36 2.20 -19.93
C GLU A 11 5.84 3.49 -19.27
N MET A 12 6.25 4.50 -20.05
CA MET A 12 6.65 5.82 -19.52
C MET A 12 5.52 6.49 -18.75
N VAL A 13 4.30 6.50 -19.32
CA VAL A 13 3.11 7.04 -18.64
C VAL A 13 2.85 6.28 -17.34
N THR A 14 2.87 4.95 -17.39
CA THR A 14 2.66 4.09 -16.20
C THR A 14 3.72 4.36 -15.15
N PHE A 15 4.99 4.53 -15.54
CA PHE A 15 6.10 4.80 -14.65
C PHE A 15 5.97 6.15 -13.98
N CYS A 16 5.63 7.19 -14.74
CA CYS A 16 5.38 8.53 -14.19
C CYS A 16 4.22 8.51 -13.17
N VAL A 17 3.13 7.80 -13.47
CA VAL A 17 1.99 7.66 -12.55
C VAL A 17 2.39 6.90 -11.28
N LEU A 18 3.18 5.84 -11.42
CA LEU A 18 3.62 5.01 -10.30
C LEU A 18 4.62 5.76 -9.40
N VAL A 19 5.58 6.49 -9.98
CA VAL A 19 6.62 7.23 -9.24
C VAL A 19 6.12 8.53 -8.64
N ALA A 20 5.02 9.10 -9.17
CA ALA A 20 4.48 10.35 -8.67
C ALA A 20 4.29 10.35 -7.13
N PRO A 21 4.55 11.50 -6.46
CA PRO A 21 4.33 11.68 -5.04
C PRO A 21 2.81 11.74 -4.73
N LEU A 22 2.13 10.59 -4.82
CA LEU A 22 0.71 10.47 -4.51
C LEU A 22 0.48 10.28 -3.01
N PRO A 23 -0.59 10.87 -2.44
CA PRO A 23 -0.96 10.65 -1.04
C PRO A 23 -1.31 9.17 -0.78
N HIS A 24 -1.00 8.68 0.42
CA HIS A 24 -1.04 7.25 0.79
C HIS A 24 -2.37 6.55 0.45
N THR A 25 -3.49 7.24 0.67
CA THR A 25 -4.84 6.74 0.35
C THR A 25 -5.07 6.51 -1.15
N LEU A 26 -4.59 7.42 -2.01
CA LEU A 26 -4.68 7.27 -3.45
C LEU A 26 -3.78 6.15 -3.96
N ARG A 27 -2.54 6.07 -3.44
CA ARG A 27 -1.59 5.00 -3.78
C ARG A 27 -2.17 3.62 -3.47
N LYS A 28 -2.74 3.47 -2.27
CA LYS A 28 -3.39 2.22 -1.85
C LYS A 28 -4.55 1.85 -2.76
N LYS A 29 -5.43 2.81 -3.08
CA LYS A 29 -6.57 2.55 -3.96
C LYS A 29 -6.13 2.17 -5.39
N MET A 30 -5.12 2.85 -5.92
CA MET A 30 -4.56 2.56 -7.24
C MET A 30 -3.90 1.18 -7.28
N LEU A 31 -3.03 0.85 -6.33
CA LEU A 31 -2.35 -0.45 -6.28
C LEU A 31 -3.28 -1.61 -5.94
N HIS A 32 -4.27 -1.39 -5.08
CA HIS A 32 -5.31 -2.39 -4.81
C HIS A 32 -6.14 -2.66 -6.07
N PHE A 33 -6.53 -1.61 -6.80
CA PHE A 33 -7.18 -1.77 -8.10
C PHE A 33 -6.29 -2.51 -9.11
N LEU A 34 -4.98 -2.20 -9.12
CA LEU A 34 -4.00 -2.88 -9.97
C LEU A 34 -3.78 -4.35 -9.57
N SER A 35 -3.85 -4.67 -8.29
CA SER A 35 -3.56 -6.02 -7.78
C SER A 35 -4.78 -6.94 -7.74
N GLU A 36 -5.98 -6.41 -7.51
CA GLU A 36 -7.19 -7.21 -7.28
C GLU A 36 -8.07 -7.33 -8.54
N SER A 37 -7.94 -6.40 -9.48
CA SER A 37 -8.73 -6.45 -10.72
C SER A 37 -8.31 -7.63 -11.59
N LYS A 38 -9.27 -8.54 -11.85
CA LYS A 38 -9.11 -9.70 -12.77
C LYS A 38 -8.65 -9.28 -14.18
N TYR A 39 -9.00 -8.05 -14.60
CA TYR A 39 -8.53 -7.48 -15.86
C TYR A 39 -7.05 -7.12 -15.79
N VAL A 40 -6.60 -6.54 -14.68
CA VAL A 40 -5.20 -6.16 -14.51
C VAL A 40 -4.31 -7.39 -14.37
N ALA A 41 -4.77 -8.47 -13.73
CA ALA A 41 -4.04 -9.73 -13.73
C ALA A 41 -3.78 -10.24 -15.16
N LYS A 42 -4.80 -10.24 -16.03
CA LYS A 42 -4.65 -10.61 -17.46
C LYS A 42 -3.70 -9.66 -18.20
N ILE A 43 -3.78 -8.36 -17.94
CA ILE A 43 -2.88 -7.36 -18.51
C ILE A 43 -1.44 -7.59 -18.04
N ALA A 44 -1.20 -7.94 -16.78
CA ALA A 44 0.12 -8.23 -16.25
C ALA A 44 0.74 -9.48 -16.91
N TYR A 45 -0.05 -10.53 -17.14
CA TYR A 45 0.40 -11.67 -17.94
C TYR A 45 0.72 -11.28 -19.39
N ALA A 46 -0.12 -10.46 -20.01
CA ALA A 46 0.13 -9.95 -21.36
C ALA A 46 1.40 -9.09 -21.42
N LEU A 47 1.66 -8.25 -20.42
CA LEU A 47 2.89 -7.46 -20.29
C LEU A 47 4.12 -8.35 -20.14
N LYS A 48 4.06 -9.43 -19.35
CA LYS A 48 5.16 -10.40 -19.22
C LYS A 48 5.47 -11.10 -20.55
N ILE A 49 4.44 -11.51 -21.29
CA ILE A 49 4.63 -12.11 -22.62
C ILE A 49 5.22 -11.07 -23.59
N SER A 50 4.71 -9.83 -23.55
CA SER A 50 5.21 -8.74 -24.37
C SER A 50 6.68 -8.44 -24.07
N PHE A 51 7.11 -8.51 -22.80
CA PHE A 51 8.50 -8.35 -22.40
C PHE A 51 9.43 -9.35 -23.09
N ILE A 52 9.06 -10.64 -23.12
CA ILE A 52 9.84 -11.68 -23.82
C ILE A 52 9.93 -11.35 -25.31
N PHE A 53 8.82 -10.91 -25.91
CA PHE A 53 8.80 -10.54 -27.33
C PHE A 53 9.68 -9.33 -27.63
N VAL A 54 9.65 -8.28 -26.78
CA VAL A 54 10.55 -7.13 -26.90
C VAL A 54 12.01 -7.55 -26.70
N ALA A 55 12.28 -8.51 -25.82
CA ALA A 55 13.64 -9.03 -25.60
C ALA A 55 14.18 -9.72 -26.85
N ILE A 56 13.36 -10.54 -27.51
CA ILE A 56 13.71 -11.16 -28.79
C ILE A 56 13.94 -10.07 -29.86
N LEU A 57 13.05 -9.09 -29.98
CA LEU A 57 13.21 -7.97 -30.91
C LEU A 57 14.45 -7.12 -30.63
N PHE A 58 14.86 -7.00 -29.37
CA PHE A 58 16.08 -6.30 -28.98
C PHE A 58 17.32 -7.07 -29.43
N VAL A 59 17.35 -8.40 -29.25
CA VAL A 59 18.43 -9.24 -29.76
C VAL A 59 18.50 -9.21 -31.29
N ASP A 60 17.36 -9.28 -31.99
CA ASP A 60 17.31 -9.10 -33.46
C ASP A 60 17.84 -7.72 -33.88
N ALA A 61 17.42 -6.65 -33.19
CA ALA A 61 17.88 -5.30 -33.47
C ALA A 61 19.38 -5.14 -33.22
N LEU A 62 19.93 -5.73 -32.15
CA LEU A 62 21.36 -5.76 -31.87
C LEU A 62 22.15 -6.47 -32.97
N GLN A 63 21.71 -7.67 -33.35
CA GLN A 63 22.35 -8.44 -34.42
C GLN A 63 22.33 -7.67 -35.74
N ARG A 64 21.19 -7.07 -36.09
CA ARG A 64 21.05 -6.22 -37.28
C ARG A 64 21.94 -4.99 -37.22
N MET A 65 22.01 -4.33 -36.06
CA MET A 65 22.85 -3.15 -35.86
C MET A 65 24.33 -3.50 -36.01
N PHE A 66 24.81 -4.60 -35.42
CA PHE A 66 26.19 -5.04 -35.58
C PHE A 66 26.52 -5.41 -37.02
N ARG A 67 25.60 -6.08 -37.73
CA ARG A 67 25.77 -6.38 -39.15
C ARG A 67 25.85 -5.10 -39.99
N VAL A 68 24.93 -4.15 -39.81
CA VAL A 68 24.94 -2.88 -40.55
C VAL A 68 26.18 -2.04 -40.22
N GLN A 69 26.65 -2.11 -38.98
CA GLN A 69 27.89 -1.45 -38.58
C GLN A 69 29.11 -2.07 -39.28
N ALA A 70 29.20 -3.40 -39.35
CA ALA A 70 30.27 -4.09 -40.06
C ALA A 70 30.23 -3.82 -41.58
N GLU A 71 29.03 -3.80 -42.19
CA GLU A 71 28.84 -3.42 -43.61
C GLU A 71 29.35 -1.99 -43.88
N PHE A 72 29.09 -1.05 -42.95
CA PHE A 72 29.58 0.33 -43.03
C PHE A 72 31.11 0.43 -42.90
N ASP A 73 31.69 -0.27 -41.92
CA ASP A 73 33.13 -0.23 -41.67
C ASP A 73 33.93 -0.87 -42.82
N LEU A 74 33.39 -1.93 -43.44
CA LEU A 74 33.97 -2.56 -44.63
C LEU A 74 33.87 -1.66 -45.88
N ALA A 75 32.74 -0.99 -46.09
CA ALA A 75 32.58 -0.03 -47.19
C ALA A 75 33.57 1.15 -47.08
N LYS A 76 33.81 1.61 -45.85
CA LYS A 76 34.81 2.64 -45.55
C LYS A 76 36.25 2.17 -45.77
N ALA A 77 36.57 0.93 -45.38
CA ALA A 77 37.90 0.34 -45.57
C ALA A 77 38.21 -0.03 -47.03
N SER A 78 37.20 -0.39 -47.82
CA SER A 78 37.35 -0.79 -49.24
C SER A 78 37.36 0.38 -50.24
N GLY A 79 37.24 1.63 -49.77
CA GLY A 79 37.22 2.81 -50.64
C GLY A 79 35.96 2.96 -51.51
N THR A 80 35.01 2.02 -51.43
CA THR A 80 33.70 2.08 -52.12
C THR A 80 32.75 3.10 -51.48
N ALA A 81 33.11 3.61 -50.31
CA ALA A 81 32.59 4.81 -49.65
C ALA A 81 32.80 6.12 -50.43
N GLY A 82 33.41 6.13 -51.62
CA GLY A 82 33.62 7.36 -52.41
C GLY A 82 32.38 7.87 -53.14
N GLU A 83 31.38 7.01 -53.41
CA GLU A 83 30.18 7.37 -54.17
C GLU A 83 29.15 8.08 -53.24
N PRO A 84 28.82 9.37 -53.45
CA PRO A 84 27.99 10.15 -52.52
C PRO A 84 26.60 9.53 -52.25
N ARG A 85 26.04 8.85 -53.25
CA ARG A 85 24.75 8.14 -53.12
C ARG A 85 24.86 6.91 -52.22
N THR A 86 25.94 6.15 -52.33
CA THR A 86 26.19 4.93 -51.55
C THR A 86 26.44 5.27 -50.08
N GLU A 87 27.29 6.27 -49.81
CA GLU A 87 27.54 6.84 -48.48
C GLU A 87 26.25 7.24 -47.75
N SER A 88 25.41 8.04 -48.41
CA SER A 88 24.17 8.54 -47.82
C SER A 88 23.20 7.40 -47.45
N SER A 89 23.13 6.36 -48.27
CA SER A 89 22.25 5.20 -48.05
C SER A 89 22.73 4.31 -46.89
N LEU A 90 24.04 4.06 -46.79
CA LEU A 90 24.62 3.27 -45.69
C LEU A 90 24.54 4.03 -44.36
N ALA A 91 24.82 5.34 -44.37
CA ALA A 91 24.69 6.20 -43.20
C ALA A 91 23.24 6.19 -42.67
N ALA A 92 22.24 6.36 -43.54
CA ALA A 92 20.84 6.29 -43.15
C ALA A 92 20.48 4.93 -42.52
N ARG A 93 20.90 3.82 -43.14
CA ARG A 93 20.63 2.46 -42.62
C ARG A 93 21.23 2.23 -41.24
N ARG A 94 22.43 2.79 -40.97
CA ARG A 94 23.08 2.79 -39.65
C ARG A 94 22.26 3.56 -38.62
N PHE A 95 21.82 4.78 -38.93
CA PHE A 95 20.98 5.57 -38.01
C PHE A 95 19.67 4.85 -37.67
N TYR A 96 19.03 4.23 -38.66
CA TYR A 96 17.82 3.44 -38.42
C TYR A 96 18.06 2.23 -37.52
N ALA A 97 19.16 1.49 -37.75
CA ALA A 97 19.49 0.35 -36.91
C ALA A 97 19.80 0.77 -35.46
N GLN A 98 20.60 1.82 -35.27
CA GLN A 98 20.93 2.35 -33.94
C GLN A 98 19.69 2.81 -33.17
N ARG A 99 18.84 3.66 -33.78
CA ARG A 99 17.61 4.16 -33.14
C ARG A 99 16.69 3.00 -32.74
N ASN A 100 16.55 2.01 -33.61
CA ASN A 100 15.65 0.89 -33.36
C ASN A 100 16.17 0.00 -32.22
N THR A 101 17.49 -0.21 -32.11
CA THR A 101 18.12 -0.90 -30.97
C THR A 101 17.96 -0.13 -29.67
N TYR A 102 18.15 1.19 -29.68
CA TYR A 102 17.94 2.01 -28.49
C TYR A 102 16.48 2.02 -28.08
N LEU A 103 15.54 2.12 -29.02
CA LEU A 103 14.11 2.10 -28.74
C LEU A 103 13.69 0.80 -28.03
N THR A 104 14.12 -0.36 -28.54
CA THR A 104 13.79 -1.66 -27.92
C THR A 104 14.56 -1.87 -26.61
N GLY A 105 15.79 -1.36 -26.50
CA GLY A 105 16.58 -1.41 -25.27
C GLY A 105 15.98 -0.58 -24.14
N PHE A 106 15.54 0.65 -24.44
CA PHE A 106 14.87 1.51 -23.45
C PHE A 106 13.55 0.90 -22.98
N CYS A 107 12.79 0.28 -23.88
CA CYS A 107 11.57 -0.43 -23.53
C CYS A 107 11.85 -1.52 -22.49
N LEU A 108 12.82 -2.43 -22.75
CA LEU A 108 13.19 -3.46 -21.79
C LEU A 108 13.66 -2.92 -20.45
N PHE A 109 14.50 -1.89 -20.48
CA PHE A 109 14.98 -1.26 -19.26
C PHE A 109 13.82 -0.71 -18.43
N LEU A 110 12.89 0.00 -19.07
CA LEU A 110 11.76 0.62 -18.41
C LEU A 110 10.76 -0.44 -17.92
N SER A 111 10.54 -1.53 -18.66
CA SER A 111 9.75 -2.68 -18.18
C SER A 111 10.30 -3.28 -16.89
N LEU A 112 11.63 -3.43 -16.80
CA LEU A 112 12.30 -4.00 -15.63
C LEU A 112 12.17 -3.05 -14.43
N VAL A 113 12.47 -1.76 -14.64
CA VAL A 113 12.34 -0.72 -13.61
C VAL A 113 10.90 -0.62 -13.11
N LEU A 114 9.91 -0.65 -14.01
CA LEU A 114 8.49 -0.67 -13.67
C LEU A 114 8.13 -1.85 -12.78
N THR A 115 8.54 -3.06 -13.18
CA THR A 115 8.27 -4.28 -12.43
C THR A 115 8.84 -4.18 -11.02
N ARG A 116 10.11 -3.79 -10.90
CA ARG A 116 10.77 -3.61 -9.59
C ARG A 116 10.06 -2.54 -8.75
N THR A 117 9.71 -1.41 -9.34
CA THR A 117 9.03 -0.29 -8.65
C THR A 117 7.65 -0.69 -8.17
N PHE A 118 6.89 -1.46 -8.96
CA PHE A 118 5.57 -1.96 -8.58
C PHE A 118 5.63 -2.86 -7.34
N TYR A 119 6.58 -3.81 -7.32
CA TYR A 119 6.77 -4.69 -6.16
C TYR A 119 7.24 -3.92 -4.92
N MET A 120 8.23 -3.04 -5.06
CA MET A 120 8.70 -2.20 -3.94
C MET A 120 7.58 -1.33 -3.38
N MET A 121 6.72 -0.77 -4.23
CA MET A 121 5.61 0.05 -3.76
C MET A 121 4.53 -0.79 -3.06
N SER A 122 4.23 -1.98 -3.58
CA SER A 122 3.29 -2.90 -2.93
C SER A 122 3.77 -3.34 -1.55
N GLU A 123 5.07 -3.65 -1.42
CA GLU A 123 5.71 -3.98 -0.15
C GLU A 123 5.66 -2.80 0.83
N LEU A 124 5.98 -1.58 0.36
CA LEU A 124 5.93 -0.37 1.17
C LEU A 124 4.53 -0.09 1.72
N ILE A 125 3.47 -0.31 0.93
CA ILE A 125 2.08 -0.18 1.40
C ILE A 125 1.74 -1.27 2.43
N HIS A 126 2.15 -2.51 2.19
CA HIS A 126 1.90 -3.59 3.14
C HIS A 126 2.55 -3.30 4.50
N VAL A 127 3.80 -2.83 4.49
CA VAL A 127 4.52 -2.43 5.71
C VAL A 127 3.84 -1.24 6.40
N GLN A 128 3.37 -0.23 5.66
CA GLN A 128 2.64 0.90 6.24
C GLN A 128 1.30 0.49 6.86
N ASP A 129 0.57 -0.43 6.23
CA ASP A 129 -0.67 -0.96 6.77
C ASP A 129 -0.45 -1.77 8.06
N GLU A 130 0.58 -2.63 8.09
CA GLU A 130 0.96 -3.37 9.30
C GLU A 130 1.41 -2.42 10.42
N TYR A 131 2.23 -1.41 10.10
CA TYR A 131 2.64 -0.39 11.09
C TYR A 131 1.44 0.38 11.65
N ALA A 132 0.48 0.78 10.81
CA ALA A 132 -0.73 1.47 11.24
C ALA A 132 -1.62 0.59 12.13
N LYS A 133 -1.71 -0.72 11.86
CA LYS A 133 -2.40 -1.67 12.74
C LYS A 133 -1.71 -1.81 14.08
N LEU A 134 -0.38 -1.98 14.09
CA LEU A 134 0.41 -2.10 15.32
C LEU A 134 0.28 -0.84 16.19
N SER A 135 0.36 0.35 15.60
CA SER A 135 0.18 1.62 16.33
C SER A 135 -1.22 1.75 16.93
N LYS A 136 -2.28 1.42 16.19
CA LYS A 136 -3.65 1.42 16.75
C LYS A 136 -3.83 0.39 17.86
N ASN A 137 -3.20 -0.78 17.76
CA ASN A 137 -3.25 -1.79 18.80
C ASN A 137 -2.52 -1.34 20.07
N ALA A 138 -1.41 -0.60 19.94
CA ALA A 138 -0.69 -0.02 21.07
C ALA A 138 -1.54 1.04 21.80
N ASP A 139 -2.17 1.96 21.05
CA ASP A 139 -3.10 2.96 21.63
C ASP A 139 -4.31 2.28 22.29
N ASN A 140 -4.88 1.25 21.64
CA ASN A 140 -5.96 0.46 22.22
C ASN A 140 -5.50 -0.25 23.51
N GLN A 141 -4.28 -0.77 23.58
CA GLN A 141 -3.76 -1.40 24.80
C GLN A 141 -3.64 -0.41 25.96
N GLN A 142 -3.19 0.82 25.69
CA GLN A 142 -3.14 1.89 26.70
C GLN A 142 -4.55 2.27 27.17
N SER A 143 -5.50 2.44 26.25
CA SER A 143 -6.89 2.74 26.60
C SER A 143 -7.54 1.60 27.40
N VAL A 144 -7.28 0.34 27.06
CA VAL A 144 -7.80 -0.83 27.80
C VAL A 144 -7.23 -0.89 29.22
N ALA A 145 -5.97 -0.52 29.42
CA ALA A 145 -5.37 -0.43 30.75
C ALA A 145 -6.01 0.68 31.60
N GLU A 146 -6.28 1.85 31.02
CA GLU A 146 -7.00 2.94 31.69
C GLU A 146 -8.46 2.59 32.01
N LEU A 147 -9.19 1.99 31.08
CA LEU A 147 -10.57 1.54 31.30
C LEU A 147 -10.63 0.50 32.42
N LYS A 148 -9.71 -0.47 32.48
CA LYS A 148 -9.65 -1.44 33.58
C LYS A 148 -9.48 -0.76 34.94
N LYS A 149 -8.61 0.24 35.04
CA LYS A 149 -8.38 1.00 36.28
C LYS A 149 -9.62 1.80 36.70
N GLN A 150 -10.37 2.36 35.74
CA GLN A 150 -11.64 3.04 36.03
C GLN A 150 -12.73 2.08 36.50
N VAL A 151 -12.83 0.89 35.90
CA VAL A 151 -13.79 -0.14 36.33
C VAL A 151 -13.50 -0.57 37.77
N GLU A 152 -12.23 -0.86 38.10
CA GLU A 152 -11.84 -1.24 39.46
C GLU A 152 -12.14 -0.14 40.49
N LYS A 153 -11.95 1.14 40.12
CA LYS A 153 -12.31 2.26 40.98
C LYS A 153 -13.83 2.36 41.20
N LYS A 154 -14.63 2.20 40.14
CA LYS A 154 -16.09 2.24 40.24
C LYS A 154 -16.66 1.08 41.04
N ASP A 155 -16.07 -0.12 40.95
CA ASP A 155 -16.47 -1.25 41.77
C ASP A 155 -16.19 -1.02 43.26
N ARG A 156 -15.04 -0.41 43.59
CA ARG A 156 -14.73 0.01 44.97
C ARG A 156 -15.70 1.06 45.49
N ASP A 157 -15.99 2.07 44.68
CA ASP A 157 -16.93 3.13 45.05
C ASP A 157 -18.34 2.56 45.25
N LEU A 158 -18.77 1.62 44.40
CA LEU A 158 -20.05 0.91 44.55
C LEU A 158 -20.12 0.05 45.81
N GLN A 159 -19.05 -0.66 46.17
CA GLN A 159 -18.97 -1.41 47.42
C GLN A 159 -19.07 -0.48 48.64
N ALA A 160 -18.29 0.60 48.65
CA ALA A 160 -18.32 1.59 49.71
C ALA A 160 -19.70 2.24 49.85
N LEU A 161 -20.35 2.58 48.74
CA LEU A 161 -21.70 3.16 48.74
C LEU A 161 -22.74 2.17 49.28
N LYS A 162 -22.59 0.88 48.94
CA LYS A 162 -23.46 -0.19 49.44
C LYS A 162 -23.29 -0.38 50.94
N GLU A 163 -22.05 -0.41 51.44
CA GLU A 163 -21.77 -0.46 52.88
C GLU A 163 -22.31 0.77 53.62
N GLN A 164 -22.12 1.97 53.05
CA GLN A 164 -22.63 3.20 53.63
C GLN A 164 -24.16 3.22 53.69
N SER A 165 -24.84 2.77 52.63
CA SER A 165 -26.31 2.64 52.61
C SER A 165 -26.82 1.63 53.65
N ALA A 166 -26.11 0.51 53.83
CA ALA A 166 -26.45 -0.49 54.84
C ALA A 166 -26.22 0.04 56.26
N SER A 167 -25.16 0.81 56.48
CA SER A 167 -24.91 1.49 57.75
C SER A 167 -25.96 2.55 58.04
N GLN A 168 -26.34 3.37 57.06
CA GLN A 168 -27.40 4.38 57.22
C GLN A 168 -28.75 3.73 57.50
N ALA A 169 -29.09 2.64 56.82
CA ALA A 169 -30.33 1.89 57.08
C ALA A 169 -30.38 1.37 58.53
N LYS A 170 -29.26 0.85 59.06
CA LYS A 170 -29.16 0.42 60.46
C LYS A 170 -29.32 1.57 61.45
N GLU A 171 -28.70 2.72 61.18
CA GLU A 171 -28.86 3.90 62.04
C GLU A 171 -30.28 4.47 61.99
N TYR A 172 -30.93 4.44 60.82
CA TYR A 172 -32.34 4.82 60.69
C TYR A 172 -33.27 3.91 61.52
N ASP A 173 -33.04 2.60 61.47
CA ASP A 173 -33.81 1.62 62.23
C ASP A 173 -33.60 1.78 63.75
N ARG A 174 -32.35 2.03 64.15
CA ARG A 174 -31.99 2.33 65.55
C ARG A 174 -32.66 3.62 66.04
N LEU A 175 -32.58 4.71 65.26
CA LEU A 175 -33.14 6.00 65.63
C LEU A 175 -34.68 5.95 65.68
N SER A 176 -35.30 5.21 64.76
CA SER A 176 -36.75 4.91 64.79
C SER A 176 -37.13 4.17 66.07
N THR A 177 -36.36 3.15 66.46
CA THR A 177 -36.58 2.40 67.70
C THR A 177 -36.43 3.27 68.95
N GLU A 178 -35.40 4.13 69.00
CA GLU A 178 -35.21 5.08 70.10
C GLU A 178 -36.32 6.15 70.15
N TYR A 179 -36.74 6.67 69.01
CA TYR A 179 -37.84 7.62 68.90
C TYR A 179 -39.16 6.99 69.39
N ASN A 180 -39.48 5.77 68.97
CA ASN A 180 -40.67 5.05 69.42
C ASN A 180 -40.65 4.81 70.94
N ARG A 181 -39.47 4.55 71.51
CA ARG A 181 -39.26 4.41 72.97
C ARG A 181 -39.43 5.74 73.72
N ALA A 182 -38.90 6.85 73.19
CA ALA A 182 -38.95 8.17 73.83
C ALA A 182 -40.33 8.84 73.73
N THR A 183 -41.05 8.63 72.63
CA THR A 183 -42.37 9.22 72.37
C THR A 183 -43.52 8.41 72.97
N GLY A 184 -43.22 7.29 73.66
CA GLY A 184 -44.19 6.52 74.44
C GLY A 184 -45.12 5.61 73.63
N ALA A 185 -44.80 5.31 72.36
CA ALA A 185 -45.60 4.42 71.51
C ALA A 185 -45.60 2.95 72.00
N ASP A 186 -44.66 2.56 72.85
CA ASP A 186 -44.62 1.23 73.50
C ASP A 186 -45.61 1.08 74.69
N LYS A 187 -46.43 2.11 74.96
CA LYS A 187 -47.53 2.08 75.95
C LYS A 187 -48.91 2.12 75.29
N SER A 188 -49.11 1.31 74.26
CA SER A 188 -50.40 1.04 73.62
C SER A 188 -50.20 -0.26 72.84
N ASP A 189 -50.53 -1.46 73.33
CA ASP A 189 -51.86 -1.86 73.79
C ASP A 189 -51.72 -3.15 74.62
N LYS A 190 -52.09 -3.07 75.91
CA LYS A 190 -52.43 -4.22 76.76
C LYS A 190 -53.92 -4.11 77.03
N LYS A 191 -54.74 -4.65 76.13
CA LYS A 191 -56.13 -5.08 76.38
C LYS A 191 -56.22 -6.48 75.76
N GLN A 192 -56.18 -7.56 76.54
CA GLN A 192 -57.37 -8.18 77.16
C GLN A 192 -58.58 -8.14 76.22
N ASP A 193 -58.72 -9.14 75.35
CA ASP A 193 -59.72 -10.22 75.47
C ASP A 193 -59.31 -11.43 74.60
#